data_AF-A0AAU9QUN0-F1
#
_entry.id   AF-A0AAU9QUN0-F1
#
_cell.length_a   1.000
_cell.length_b   1.000
_cell.length_c   1.000
_cell.angle_alpha   90.00
_cell.angle_beta   90.00
_cell.angle_gamma   90.00
#
_symmetry.space_group_name_H-M   'P 1'
#
loop_
_entity.id
_entity.type
_entity.pdbx_description
1 polymer ?
#
loop_
_entity_poly.entity_id
_entity_poly.type
_entity_poly.pdbx_seq_one_letter_code
_entity_poly.pdbx_strand_id
1 'polypeptide(L)' 'MTLGGVDTDHLSSKTMECKNIKGLYFIGEVMDVTGWLGGYNFQWCWSSGFVAGQWV' A
#
# COMPACT_ATOMS: atom_id res chain seq x y z
N MET A 1 11.49 -5.37 6.70
CA MET A 1 11.61 -3.90 6.79
C MET A 1 12.51 -3.48 5.65
N THR A 2 11.92 -3.05 4.54
CA THR A 2 12.62 -2.46 3.38
C THR A 2 12.39 -0.95 3.36
N LEU A 3 13.45 -0.18 3.09
CA LEU A 3 13.31 1.23 2.72
C LEU A 3 13.15 1.31 1.19
N GLY A 4 12.15 2.03 0.70
CA GLY A 4 11.76 2.05 -0.71
C GLY A 4 10.64 1.07 -1.04
N GLY A 5 10.21 1.09 -2.31
CA GLY A 5 9.13 0.24 -2.81
C GLY A 5 8.51 0.85 -4.06
N VAL A 6 7.27 0.43 -4.38
CA VAL A 6 6.44 1.11 -5.38
C VAL A 6 6.14 2.51 -4.88
N ASP A 7 6.48 3.50 -5.70
CA ASP A 7 6.26 4.92 -5.41
C ASP A 7 4.75 5.18 -5.22
N THR A 8 4.42 5.70 -4.04
CA THR A 8 3.05 5.99 -3.62
C THR A 8 2.41 7.11 -4.43
N ASP A 9 3.18 7.96 -5.09
CA ASP A 9 2.64 9.02 -5.97
C ASP A 9 1.95 8.44 -7.21
N HIS A 10 2.29 7.22 -7.59
CA HIS A 10 1.64 6.49 -8.69
C HIS A 10 0.41 5.67 -8.24
N LEU A 11 0.07 5.70 -6.95
CA LEU A 11 -1.04 4.95 -6.37
C LEU A 11 -2.16 5.88 -5.89
N SER A 12 -3.39 5.39 -5.96
CA SER A 12 -4.53 6.05 -5.33
C SER A 12 -4.50 5.83 -3.82
N SER A 13 -4.42 6.91 -3.04
CA SER A 13 -4.44 6.83 -1.57
C SER A 13 -5.76 6.29 -0.99
N LYS A 14 -6.84 6.32 -1.78
CA LYS A 14 -8.18 5.84 -1.36
C LYS A 14 -8.44 4.39 -1.72
N THR A 15 -7.86 3.87 -2.80
CA THR A 15 -8.19 2.54 -3.34
C THR A 15 -6.98 1.62 -3.43
N MET A 16 -5.76 2.14 -3.30
CA MET A 16 -4.50 1.44 -3.52
C MET A 16 -4.29 0.94 -4.96
N GLU A 17 -5.09 1.42 -5.92
CA GLU A 17 -4.98 1.12 -7.34
C GLU A 17 -3.88 1.95 -8.01
N CYS A 18 -3.19 1.35 -8.99
CA CYS A 18 -2.23 2.03 -9.85
C CYS A 18 -2.94 3.03 -10.77
N LYS A 19 -2.50 4.29 -10.73
CA LYS A 19 -3.04 5.36 -11.59
C LYS A 19 -2.84 5.07 -13.08
N ASN A 20 -1.79 4.33 -13.43
CA ASN A 20 -1.41 4.06 -14.82
C ASN A 20 -2.01 2.77 -15.39
N ILE A 21 -2.37 1.81 -14.53
CA ILE A 21 -2.87 0.49 -14.95
C ILE A 21 -4.12 0.17 -14.13
N LYS A 22 -5.28 0.20 -14.79
CA LYS A 22 -6.55 -0.14 -14.16
C LYS A 22 -6.59 -1.61 -13.73
N GLY A 23 -7.14 -1.88 -12.56
CA GLY A 23 -7.25 -3.22 -11.98
C GLY A 23 -5.95 -3.77 -11.36
N LEU A 24 -4.87 -2.98 -11.33
CA LEU A 24 -3.62 -3.33 -10.65
C LEU A 24 -3.55 -2.61 -9.30
N TYR A 25 -3.34 -3.37 -8.22
CA TYR A 25 -3.31 -2.86 -6.86
C TYR A 25 -2.02 -3.28 -6.14
N PHE A 26 -1.53 -2.42 -5.25
CA PHE A 26 -0.36 -2.68 -4.42
C PHE A 26 -0.70 -2.44 -2.96
N ILE A 27 -0.26 -3.33 -2.06
CA ILE A 27 -0.58 -3.26 -0.63
C ILE A 27 0.61 -3.68 0.23
N GLY A 28 0.64 -3.21 1.48
CA GLY A 28 1.65 -3.60 2.46
C GLY A 28 3.05 -3.10 2.14
N GLU A 29 4.05 -3.90 2.53
CA GLU A 29 5.47 -3.52 2.53
C GLU A 29 6.09 -3.36 1.12
N VAL A 30 5.37 -3.76 0.07
CA VAL A 30 5.83 -3.53 -1.32
C VAL A 30 5.77 -2.04 -1.72
N MET A 31 4.94 -1.26 -1.03
CA MET A 31 4.84 0.19 -1.21
C MET A 31 5.95 0.89 -0.42
N ASP A 32 6.38 2.06 -0.86
CA ASP A 32 7.34 2.90 -0.11
C ASP A 32 6.69 3.54 1.13
N VAL A 33 6.26 2.70 2.06
CA VAL A 33 5.66 3.07 3.34
C VAL A 33 6.33 2.26 4.43
N THR A 34 7.14 2.94 5.23
CA THR A 34 7.89 2.33 6.32
C THR A 34 7.41 2.86 7.66
N GLY A 35 6.79 1.99 8.45
CA GLY A 35 6.41 2.28 9.83
C GLY A 35 7.56 2.07 10.81
N TRP A 36 7.54 2.77 11.95
CA TRP A 36 8.51 2.56 13.03
C TRP A 36 8.39 1.17 13.67
N LEU A 37 9.39 0.77 14.46
CA LEU A 37 9.34 -0.46 15.25
C LEU A 37 8.17 -0.37 16.25
N GLY A 38 7.40 -1.45 16.41
CA GLY A 38 6.23 -1.47 17.31
C GLY A 38 4.88 -1.77 16.64
N GLY A 39 4.86 -2.49 15.52
CA GLY A 39 3.63 -2.99 14.90
C GLY A 39 3.01 -2.08 13.85
N TYR A 40 3.57 -0.89 13.60
CA TYR A 40 3.07 0.04 12.58
C TYR A 40 3.07 -0.56 11.17
N ASN A 41 4.09 -1.37 10.82
CA ASN A 41 4.14 -2.07 9.55
C ASN A 41 3.01 -3.11 9.39
N PHE A 42 2.63 -3.79 10.49
CA PHE A 42 1.47 -4.68 10.45
C PHE A 42 0.18 -3.90 10.25
N GLN A 43 -0.03 -2.83 11.03
CA GLN A 43 -1.21 -1.97 10.87
C GLN A 43 -1.34 -1.44 9.43
N TRP A 44 -0.22 -1.08 8.80
CA TRP A 44 -0.18 -0.66 7.41
C TRP A 44 -0.61 -1.78 6.45
N CYS A 45 -0.05 -2.99 6.58
CA CYS A 45 -0.45 -4.14 5.77
C CYS A 45 -1.95 -4.45 5.88
N TRP A 46 -2.51 -4.41 7.09
CA TRP A 46 -3.94 -4.65 7.31
C TRP A 46 -4.82 -3.56 6.71
N SER A 47 -4.45 -2.29 6.92
CA SER A 47 -5.25 -1.15 6.46
C SER A 47 -5.23 -1.01 4.94
N SER A 48 -4.06 -1.15 4.31
CA SER A 48 -3.92 -1.10 2.85
C SER A 48 -4.61 -2.28 2.16
N GLY A 49 -4.47 -3.49 2.72
CA GLY A 49 -5.16 -4.69 2.23
C GLY A 49 -6.69 -4.58 2.34
N PHE A 50 -7.20 -4.09 3.48
CA PHE A 50 -8.64 -3.90 3.69
C PHE A 50 -9.22 -2.93 2.66
N VAL A 51 -8.57 -1.79 2.46
CA VAL A 51 -9.01 -0.78 1.51
C VAL A 51 -8.99 -1.35 0.09
N ALA A 52 -7.89 -1.95 -0.37
CA ALA A 52 -7.82 -2.54 -1.70
C ALA A 52 -8.95 -3.56 -1.93
N GLY A 53 -9.20 -4.46 -0.95
CA GLY A 53 -10.26 -5.47 -1.05
C GLY A 53 -11.69 -4.92 -1.13
N GLN A 54 -11.94 -3.66 -0.78
CA GLN A 54 -13.26 -3.03 -0.98
C GLN A 54 -13.47 -2.53 -2.42
N TRP A 55 -12.42 -2.39 -3.21
CA TRP A 55 -12.44 -1.79 -4.54
C TRP A 55 -11.95 -2.73 -5.66
N VAL A 56 -11.64 -3.99 -5.33
CA VAL A 56 -11.32 -5.08 -6.27
C VAL A 56 -12.59 -5.69 -6.84
#